data_AF-A0A835QY34-F1
#
_entry.id   AF-A0A835QY34-F1
#
_cell.length_a   1.000
_cell.length_b   1.000
_cell.length_c   1.000
_cell.angle_alpha   90.00
_cell.angle_beta   90.00
_cell.angle_gamma   90.00
#
_symmetry.space_group_name_H-M   'P 1'
#
loop_
_entity.id
_entity.type
_entity.pdbx_description
1 polymer ?
#
loop_
_entity_poly.entity_id
_entity_poly.type
_entity_poly.pdbx_seq_one_letter_code
_entity_poly.pdbx_strand_id
1 'polypeptide(L)'
;MVEALSTGYITQWAAMNPQKIDALFYAHSLGEVKALAPLLEKFRSTAGRKAYIAVSGGKYCPCEEAAAALKWPKSVCKERRFKIFDLEIDAISAVSNSEVPTMQAVYSSMKGLVRMHNPSLLITVADIDQNVKNALKMAAESSLNHSVLILLPRASITKVLWMADIRPTALPNWNRMRISINIVTQNRATSLQRLLRSLQNAFYLGDEISISFNMDSKVDDNTLKVVGSFHWPHGSKHVRRRIIQGGLIRAVSESWYPASDDEYGLLLEDDIEVSPYYYLWIKYALLAYQYDPQVSLPELSSISLYTPRIVEVVKERPKWNATEFFKSIHPNTPYLQQLPCSWGALFFPKHWREFYAYMGSRFTEDAKENPVQIPKSRTNGWQASWKKFLIDMMYLRGYVSLYPNFPNQMSFSTNHMEPGAHISARDNVVKHNKEDFEVPLMKDDFIRFLPSGKMPPASKLPVINLFNQAISLKGLKQAGAKLRQDVIRCGEAELVYVDHATGLPSNCSKF
;
A
#
# COMPACT_ATOMS: atom_id res chain seq x y z
N MET A 1 33.41 -18.24 -23.74
CA MET A 1 32.95 -16.94 -24.28
C MET A 1 33.03 -17.00 -25.80
N VAL A 2 32.39 -18.01 -26.40
CA VAL A 2 32.45 -18.33 -27.83
C VAL A 2 31.11 -18.99 -28.16
N GLU A 3 30.43 -18.47 -29.18
CA GLU A 3 29.23 -19.01 -29.86
C GLU A 3 27.88 -19.04 -29.13
N ALA A 4 27.54 -17.98 -28.41
CA ALA A 4 26.14 -17.62 -28.20
C ALA A 4 26.01 -16.12 -28.48
N LEU A 5 25.55 -15.76 -29.68
CA LEU A 5 25.11 -14.45 -30.18
C LEU A 5 25.32 -14.38 -31.70
N SER A 6 24.50 -15.09 -32.47
CA SER A 6 24.51 -15.07 -33.94
C SER A 6 24.00 -13.74 -34.55
N THR A 7 23.85 -12.68 -33.75
CA THR A 7 23.51 -11.31 -34.20
C THR A 7 24.43 -10.26 -33.54
N GLY A 8 25.74 -10.46 -33.70
CA GLY A 8 26.81 -9.70 -33.02
C GLY A 8 26.95 -8.19 -33.31
N TYR A 9 26.06 -7.54 -34.07
CA TYR A 9 26.15 -6.10 -34.32
C TYR A 9 25.33 -5.25 -33.31
N ILE A 10 24.25 -5.80 -32.75
CA ILE A 10 23.33 -5.06 -31.89
C ILE A 10 23.79 -5.06 -30.44
N THR A 11 24.51 -6.10 -30.00
CA THR A 11 25.11 -6.19 -28.66
C THR A 11 26.24 -5.19 -28.46
N GLN A 12 27.06 -4.92 -29.49
CA GLN A 12 28.07 -3.86 -29.42
C GLN A 12 27.43 -2.46 -29.41
N TRP A 13 26.42 -2.20 -30.25
CA TRP A 13 25.74 -0.90 -30.28
C TRP A 13 24.93 -0.61 -29.00
N ALA A 14 24.24 -1.61 -28.44
CA ALA A 14 23.51 -1.49 -27.18
C ALA A 14 24.44 -1.36 -25.96
N ALA A 15 25.64 -1.98 -26.01
CA ALA A 15 26.68 -1.73 -25.01
C ALA A 15 27.26 -0.30 -25.10
N MET A 16 27.28 0.29 -26.30
CA MET A 16 27.72 1.67 -26.53
C MET A 16 26.62 2.73 -26.28
N ASN A 17 25.34 2.34 -26.34
CA ASN A 17 24.18 3.22 -26.16
C ASN A 17 23.14 2.57 -25.23
N PRO A 18 23.45 2.40 -23.93
CA PRO A 18 22.54 1.76 -22.98
C PRO A 18 21.21 2.52 -22.91
N GLN A 19 20.13 1.89 -23.37
CA GLN A 19 18.79 2.47 -23.31
C GLN A 19 18.09 2.00 -22.05
N LYS A 20 17.98 2.89 -21.05
CA LYS A 20 17.16 2.66 -19.86
C LYS A 20 15.71 2.38 -20.28
N ILE A 21 15.17 1.25 -19.82
CA ILE A 21 13.76 0.88 -19.99
C ILE A 21 13.03 0.82 -18.65
N ASP A 22 11.70 0.93 -18.67
CA ASP A 22 10.89 0.86 -17.46
C ASP A 22 10.80 -0.59 -16.96
N ALA A 23 10.48 -1.53 -17.86
CA ALA A 23 10.21 -2.92 -17.49
C ALA A 23 10.76 -3.92 -18.52
N LEU A 24 11.42 -4.96 -18.02
CA LEU A 24 11.75 -6.17 -18.78
C LEU A 24 10.89 -7.32 -18.23
N PHE A 25 10.06 -7.91 -19.08
CA PHE A 25 9.27 -9.08 -18.72
C PHE A 25 10.06 -10.34 -19.05
N TYR A 26 9.89 -11.40 -18.25
CA TYR A 26 10.45 -12.71 -18.53
C TYR A 26 9.37 -13.78 -18.49
N ALA A 27 9.36 -14.64 -19.51
CA ALA A 27 8.51 -15.83 -19.56
C ALA A 27 9.32 -17.06 -19.98
N HIS A 28 9.28 -18.11 -19.16
CA HIS A 28 9.85 -19.42 -19.44
C HIS A 28 8.94 -20.29 -20.32
N SER A 29 7.62 -20.09 -20.22
CA SER A 29 6.61 -20.87 -20.93
C SER A 29 5.56 -20.01 -21.63
N LEU A 30 4.84 -20.58 -22.61
CA LEU A 30 3.75 -19.88 -23.31
C LEU A 30 2.60 -19.47 -22.36
N GLY A 31 2.36 -20.26 -21.31
CA GLY A 31 1.37 -19.93 -20.28
C GLY A 31 1.73 -18.67 -19.50
N GLU A 32 3.02 -18.42 -19.28
CA GLU A 32 3.52 -17.20 -18.64
C GLU A 32 3.43 -15.99 -19.55
N VAL A 33 3.74 -16.14 -20.85
CA VAL A 33 3.53 -15.09 -21.86
C VAL A 33 2.07 -14.63 -21.84
N LYS A 34 1.11 -15.56 -21.90
CA LYS A 34 -0.32 -15.25 -21.86
C LYS A 34 -0.73 -14.53 -20.58
N ALA A 35 -0.17 -14.92 -19.44
CA ALA A 35 -0.49 -14.31 -18.16
C ALA A 35 0.06 -12.88 -18.04
N LEU A 36 1.28 -12.64 -18.53
CA LEU A 36 1.94 -11.32 -18.47
C LEU A 36 1.45 -10.36 -19.57
N ALA A 37 0.86 -10.87 -20.66
CA ALA A 37 0.45 -10.10 -21.83
C ALA A 37 -0.36 -8.83 -21.49
N PRO A 38 -1.39 -8.85 -20.62
CA PRO A 38 -2.18 -7.64 -20.34
C PRO A 38 -1.35 -6.51 -19.75
N LEU A 39 -0.40 -6.84 -18.86
CA LEU A 39 0.46 -5.85 -18.22
C LEU A 39 1.56 -5.36 -19.17
N LEU A 40 2.15 -6.26 -19.96
CA LEU A 40 3.10 -5.89 -21.00
C LEU A 40 2.49 -4.92 -22.02
N GLU A 41 1.29 -5.22 -22.52
CA GLU A 41 0.57 -4.32 -23.43
C GLU A 41 0.24 -2.98 -22.79
N LYS A 42 -0.20 -2.99 -21.52
CA LYS A 42 -0.45 -1.76 -20.79
C LYS A 42 0.81 -0.90 -20.70
N PHE A 43 1.97 -1.44 -20.35
CA PHE A 43 3.23 -0.68 -20.40
C PHE A 43 3.53 -0.13 -21.78
N ARG A 44 3.40 -0.94 -22.83
CA ARG A 44 3.73 -0.53 -24.20
C ARG A 44 2.78 0.52 -24.78
N SER A 45 1.52 0.52 -24.34
CA SER A 45 0.52 1.52 -24.72
C SER A 45 0.60 2.83 -23.92
N THR A 46 1.22 2.82 -22.73
CA THR A 46 1.40 4.03 -21.93
C THR A 46 2.49 4.92 -22.52
N ALA A 47 2.13 6.18 -22.79
CA ALA A 47 3.04 7.15 -23.39
C ALA A 47 4.33 7.34 -22.57
N GLY A 48 5.47 7.36 -23.27
CA GLY A 48 6.79 7.54 -22.66
C GLY A 48 7.36 6.29 -21.96
N ARG A 49 6.64 5.16 -21.97
CA ARG A 49 7.12 3.91 -21.40
C ARG A 49 7.82 3.03 -22.42
N LYS A 50 8.83 2.31 -21.94
CA LYS A 50 9.53 1.28 -22.71
C LYS A 50 9.48 -0.04 -21.95
N ALA A 51 8.88 -1.04 -22.59
CA ALA A 51 8.86 -2.39 -22.08
C ALA A 51 9.07 -3.43 -23.19
N TYR A 52 9.79 -4.49 -22.84
CA TYR A 52 10.09 -5.64 -23.69
C TYR A 52 9.84 -6.93 -22.93
N ILE A 53 9.79 -8.05 -23.66
CA ILE A 53 9.70 -9.39 -23.09
C ILE A 53 10.86 -10.24 -23.57
N ALA A 54 11.48 -10.98 -22.66
CA ALA A 54 12.41 -12.05 -22.94
C ALA A 54 11.72 -13.40 -22.76
N VAL A 55 11.95 -14.32 -23.68
CA VAL A 55 11.43 -15.69 -23.65
C VAL A 55 12.57 -16.68 -23.71
N SER A 56 12.43 -17.82 -23.05
CA SER A 56 13.51 -18.82 -23.04
C SER A 56 13.83 -19.43 -24.41
N GLY A 57 12.91 -19.39 -25.37
CA GLY A 57 13.16 -19.96 -26.70
C GLY A 57 13.14 -21.49 -26.72
N GLY A 58 13.41 -22.05 -27.90
CA GLY A 58 13.49 -23.49 -28.13
C GLY A 58 12.26 -24.24 -27.63
N LYS A 59 12.47 -25.43 -27.04
CA LYS A 59 11.37 -26.26 -26.50
C LYS A 59 10.58 -25.64 -25.34
N TYR A 60 11.11 -24.62 -24.67
CA TYR A 60 10.47 -24.02 -23.48
C TYR A 60 9.39 -23.00 -23.86
N CYS A 61 9.74 -22.03 -24.72
CA CYS A 61 8.83 -21.00 -25.20
C CYS A 61 9.28 -20.47 -26.56
N PRO A 62 8.88 -21.12 -27.68
CA PRO A 62 9.23 -20.66 -29.03
C PRO A 62 8.79 -19.21 -29.28
N CYS A 63 9.67 -18.37 -29.83
CA CYS A 63 9.34 -16.95 -30.03
C CYS A 63 8.11 -16.72 -30.93
N GLU A 64 7.96 -17.48 -32.02
CA GLU A 64 6.82 -17.30 -32.92
C GLU A 64 5.47 -17.61 -32.24
N GLU A 65 5.46 -18.57 -31.33
CA GLU A 65 4.28 -18.90 -30.52
C GLU A 65 4.01 -17.83 -29.46
N ALA A 66 5.06 -17.32 -28.82
CA ALA A 66 4.96 -16.19 -27.89
C ALA A 66 4.41 -14.94 -28.60
N ALA A 67 4.90 -14.63 -29.80
CA ALA A 67 4.38 -13.54 -30.63
C ALA A 67 2.89 -13.74 -30.94
N ALA A 68 2.50 -14.96 -31.34
CA ALA A 68 1.09 -15.28 -31.57
C ALA A 68 0.22 -15.11 -30.32
N ALA A 69 0.72 -15.54 -29.14
CA ALA A 69 0.03 -15.36 -27.85
C ALA A 69 -0.14 -13.88 -27.46
N LEU A 70 0.83 -13.03 -27.83
CA LEU A 70 0.77 -11.57 -27.67
C LEU A 70 -0.04 -10.87 -28.77
N LYS A 71 -0.55 -11.62 -29.77
CA LYS A 71 -1.20 -11.08 -30.97
C LYS A 71 -0.29 -10.14 -31.78
N TRP A 72 1.00 -10.44 -31.78
CA TRP A 72 2.01 -9.73 -32.55
C TRP A 72 2.36 -10.49 -33.85
N PRO A 73 2.78 -9.81 -34.92
CA PRO A 73 3.26 -10.47 -36.13
C PRO A 73 4.48 -11.36 -35.81
N LYS A 74 4.56 -12.57 -36.37
CA LYS A 74 5.71 -13.46 -36.18
C LYS A 74 7.05 -12.84 -36.61
N SER A 75 7.03 -11.86 -37.52
CA SER A 75 8.21 -11.12 -37.94
C SER A 75 8.94 -10.43 -36.79
N VAL A 76 8.28 -10.14 -35.66
CA VAL A 76 8.88 -9.50 -34.48
C VAL A 76 10.03 -10.30 -33.89
N CYS A 77 10.04 -11.63 -34.09
CA CYS A 77 11.13 -12.52 -33.66
C CYS A 77 12.41 -12.35 -34.50
N LYS A 78 12.30 -11.74 -35.69
CA LYS A 78 13.41 -11.53 -36.64
C LYS A 78 13.73 -10.03 -36.81
N GLU A 79 13.00 -9.15 -36.11
CA GLU A 79 13.19 -7.70 -36.18
C GLU A 79 14.46 -7.28 -35.44
N ARG A 80 15.28 -6.41 -36.07
CA ARG A 80 16.49 -5.84 -35.46
C ARG A 80 16.25 -4.99 -34.20
N ARG A 81 15.02 -4.55 -33.96
CA ARG A 81 14.64 -3.78 -32.76
C ARG A 81 14.14 -4.66 -31.61
N PHE A 82 14.13 -5.99 -31.80
CA PHE A 82 13.81 -7.03 -30.81
C PHE A 82 12.69 -6.65 -29.84
N LYS A 83 11.43 -6.73 -30.29
CA LYS A 83 10.27 -6.58 -29.39
C LYS A 83 10.16 -7.76 -28.41
N ILE A 84 10.61 -8.93 -28.86
CA ILE A 84 10.80 -10.14 -28.06
C ILE A 84 12.29 -10.48 -28.13
N PHE A 85 12.90 -10.72 -26.97
CA PHE A 85 14.24 -11.32 -26.88
C PHE A 85 14.09 -12.83 -26.76
N ASP A 86 14.34 -13.55 -27.85
CA ASP A 86 14.49 -15.02 -27.80
C ASP A 86 15.89 -15.35 -27.25
N LEU A 87 15.94 -16.05 -26.12
CA LEU A 87 17.20 -16.38 -25.45
C LEU A 87 17.83 -17.70 -25.93
N GLU A 88 17.12 -18.49 -26.75
CA GLU A 88 17.60 -19.78 -27.29
C GLU A 88 18.20 -20.70 -26.21
N ILE A 89 17.61 -20.72 -25.01
CA ILE A 89 18.13 -21.44 -23.83
C ILE A 89 18.32 -22.93 -24.12
N ASP A 90 17.41 -23.53 -24.89
CA ASP A 90 17.51 -24.93 -25.27
C ASP A 90 18.80 -25.22 -26.06
N ALA A 91 19.15 -24.39 -27.04
CA ALA A 91 20.39 -24.51 -27.81
C ALA A 91 21.64 -24.31 -26.94
N ILE A 92 21.58 -23.42 -25.94
CA ILE A 92 22.68 -23.19 -24.99
C ILE A 92 22.83 -24.36 -24.01
N SER A 93 21.72 -24.98 -23.60
CA SER A 93 21.69 -26.06 -22.61
C SER A 93 21.90 -27.46 -23.20
N ALA A 94 21.79 -27.62 -24.52
CA ALA A 94 21.87 -28.90 -25.24
C ALA A 94 23.20 -29.68 -25.06
N VAL A 95 24.20 -29.08 -24.42
CA VAL A 95 25.48 -29.73 -24.10
C VAL A 95 25.42 -30.57 -22.80
N SER A 96 24.33 -30.48 -22.01
CA SER A 96 24.18 -31.21 -20.75
C SER A 96 22.70 -31.46 -20.37
N ASN A 97 22.30 -32.71 -20.12
CA ASN A 97 20.94 -33.12 -19.72
C ASN A 97 20.56 -32.77 -18.26
N SER A 98 21.22 -31.80 -17.61
CA SER A 98 20.93 -31.40 -16.22
C SER A 98 20.19 -30.06 -16.17
N GLU A 99 19.48 -29.78 -15.06
CA GLU A 99 18.76 -28.51 -14.83
C GLU A 99 19.69 -27.33 -14.46
N VAL A 100 20.88 -27.62 -13.94
CA VAL A 100 21.95 -26.64 -13.65
C VAL A 100 22.35 -25.83 -14.91
N PRO A 101 22.52 -26.44 -16.10
CA PRO A 101 22.62 -25.78 -17.39
C PRO A 101 21.54 -24.74 -17.68
N THR A 102 20.27 -25.03 -17.38
CA THR A 102 19.15 -24.10 -17.63
C THR A 102 19.26 -22.86 -16.76
N MET A 103 19.52 -23.03 -15.44
CA MET A 103 19.73 -21.91 -14.52
C MET A 103 20.88 -21.02 -14.99
N GLN A 104 22.02 -21.62 -15.35
CA GLN A 104 23.21 -20.88 -15.77
C GLN A 104 23.00 -20.17 -17.10
N ALA A 105 22.36 -20.82 -18.08
CA ALA A 105 22.03 -20.22 -19.36
C ALA A 105 21.09 -19.01 -19.19
N VAL A 106 20.02 -19.16 -18.40
CA VAL A 106 19.09 -18.05 -18.12
C VAL A 106 19.80 -16.90 -17.42
N TYR A 107 20.61 -17.19 -16.39
CA TYR A 107 21.36 -16.17 -15.67
C TYR A 107 22.31 -15.41 -16.60
N SER A 108 23.12 -16.12 -17.39
CA SER A 108 24.07 -15.51 -18.32
C SER A 108 23.38 -14.60 -19.34
N SER A 109 22.29 -15.07 -19.96
CA SER A 109 21.52 -14.29 -20.94
C SER A 109 20.83 -13.08 -20.31
N MET A 110 20.16 -13.27 -19.18
CA MET A 110 19.44 -12.20 -18.49
C MET A 110 20.37 -11.17 -17.87
N LYS A 111 21.54 -11.57 -17.36
CA LYS A 111 22.58 -10.65 -16.93
C LYS A 111 23.02 -9.73 -18.07
N GLY A 112 23.18 -10.27 -19.27
CA GLY A 112 23.47 -9.49 -20.47
C GLY A 112 22.37 -8.45 -20.76
N LEU A 113 21.11 -8.88 -20.83
CA LEU A 113 19.97 -7.99 -21.11
C LEU A 113 19.78 -6.91 -20.04
N VAL A 114 19.86 -7.28 -18.76
CA VAL A 114 19.75 -6.34 -17.65
C VAL A 114 20.89 -5.31 -17.69
N ARG A 115 22.13 -5.74 -18.00
CA ARG A 115 23.26 -4.81 -18.15
C ARG A 115 23.10 -3.86 -19.34
N MET A 116 22.59 -4.34 -20.48
CA MET A 116 22.43 -3.54 -21.70
C MET A 116 21.25 -2.56 -21.60
N HIS A 117 20.11 -3.01 -21.07
CA HIS A 117 18.86 -2.23 -21.05
C HIS A 117 18.58 -1.54 -19.72
N ASN A 118 19.34 -1.86 -18.66
CA ASN A 118 19.23 -1.25 -17.34
C ASN A 118 17.75 -1.05 -16.90
N PRO A 119 16.92 -2.12 -16.91
CA PRO A 119 15.50 -2.00 -16.63
C PRO A 119 15.28 -1.56 -15.18
N SER A 120 14.25 -0.73 -14.95
CA SER A 120 13.85 -0.41 -13.57
C SER A 120 13.22 -1.63 -12.90
N LEU A 121 12.41 -2.37 -13.65
CA LEU A 121 11.70 -3.57 -13.20
C LEU A 121 12.06 -4.79 -14.05
N LEU A 122 12.29 -5.93 -13.41
CA LEU A 122 12.30 -7.27 -14.02
C LEU A 122 11.06 -8.01 -13.55
N ILE A 123 10.09 -8.27 -14.44
CA ILE A 123 8.76 -8.76 -14.07
C ILE A 123 8.56 -10.19 -14.59
N THR A 124 8.11 -11.08 -13.72
CA THR A 124 7.66 -12.43 -14.11
C THR A 124 6.53 -12.92 -13.21
N VAL A 125 6.02 -14.12 -13.45
CA VAL A 125 4.97 -14.73 -12.62
C VAL A 125 5.56 -15.33 -11.33
N ALA A 126 4.77 -15.37 -10.27
CA ALA A 126 5.22 -15.86 -8.97
C ALA A 126 5.45 -17.38 -8.92
N ASP A 127 4.74 -18.12 -9.77
CA ASP A 127 4.78 -19.58 -9.91
C ASP A 127 5.74 -20.06 -11.01
N ILE A 128 6.68 -19.21 -11.45
CA ILE A 128 7.73 -19.59 -12.40
C ILE A 128 8.65 -20.67 -11.78
N ASP A 129 9.26 -21.49 -12.65
CA ASP A 129 10.25 -22.49 -12.25
C ASP A 129 11.29 -21.93 -11.26
N GLN A 130 11.62 -22.73 -10.24
CA GLN A 130 12.46 -22.27 -9.12
C GLN A 130 13.91 -21.99 -9.54
N ASN A 131 14.46 -22.77 -10.48
CA ASN A 131 15.80 -22.54 -11.00
C ASN A 131 15.84 -21.26 -11.85
N VAL A 132 14.81 -21.04 -12.67
CA VAL A 132 14.64 -19.80 -13.43
C VAL A 132 14.47 -18.59 -12.52
N LYS A 133 13.64 -18.69 -11.47
CA LYS A 133 13.48 -17.65 -10.45
C LYS A 133 14.82 -17.25 -9.81
N ASN A 134 15.62 -18.24 -9.43
CA ASN A 134 16.96 -18.00 -8.85
C ASN A 134 17.89 -17.31 -9.85
N ALA A 135 17.88 -17.74 -11.12
CA ALA A 135 18.65 -17.11 -12.19
C ALA A 135 18.26 -15.65 -12.43
N LEU A 136 16.96 -15.33 -12.45
CA LEU A 136 16.45 -13.96 -12.58
C LEU A 136 16.83 -13.08 -11.39
N LYS A 137 16.77 -13.62 -10.17
CA LYS A 137 17.21 -12.92 -8.95
C LYS A 137 18.69 -12.56 -9.04
N MET A 138 19.54 -13.53 -9.37
CA MET A 138 20.97 -13.28 -9.56
C MET A 138 21.25 -12.25 -10.67
N ALA A 139 20.51 -12.29 -11.78
CA ALA A 139 20.66 -11.34 -12.87
C ALA A 139 20.30 -9.91 -12.43
N ALA A 140 19.18 -9.75 -11.73
CA ALA A 140 18.72 -8.46 -11.19
C ALA A 140 19.71 -7.85 -10.19
N GLU A 141 20.23 -8.66 -9.26
CA GLU A 141 21.22 -8.26 -8.25
C GLU A 141 22.59 -7.91 -8.85
N SER A 142 22.96 -8.51 -9.99
CA SER A 142 24.25 -8.25 -10.64
C SER A 142 24.37 -6.90 -11.36
N SER A 143 23.29 -6.12 -11.39
CA SER A 143 23.22 -4.86 -12.14
C SER A 143 23.70 -3.67 -11.30
N LEU A 144 24.46 -2.75 -11.91
CA LEU A 144 25.02 -1.58 -11.22
C LEU A 144 23.94 -0.70 -10.56
N ASN A 145 22.76 -0.58 -11.18
CA ASN A 145 21.65 0.21 -10.67
C ASN A 145 20.55 -0.62 -9.98
N HIS A 146 20.79 -1.92 -9.74
CA HIS A 146 19.87 -2.86 -9.10
C HIS A 146 18.43 -2.82 -9.66
N SER A 147 18.16 -3.59 -10.71
CA SER A 147 16.80 -3.84 -11.18
C SER A 147 15.93 -4.53 -10.12
N VAL A 148 14.68 -4.09 -9.98
CA VAL A 148 13.76 -4.71 -9.02
C VAL A 148 13.08 -5.92 -9.63
N LEU A 149 13.33 -7.11 -9.10
CA LEU A 149 12.61 -8.33 -9.48
C LEU A 149 11.20 -8.33 -8.86
N ILE A 150 10.17 -8.46 -9.70
CA ILE A 150 8.76 -8.54 -9.31
C ILE A 150 8.22 -9.91 -9.71
N LEU A 151 7.62 -10.59 -8.74
CA LEU A 151 7.02 -11.91 -8.88
C LEU A 151 5.50 -11.78 -8.68
N LEU A 152 4.74 -11.71 -9.77
CA LEU A 152 3.30 -11.45 -9.71
C LEU A 152 2.48 -12.75 -9.69
N PRO A 153 1.57 -12.95 -8.72
CA PRO A 153 0.57 -14.00 -8.81
C PRO A 153 -0.31 -13.80 -10.05
N ARG A 154 -0.58 -14.86 -10.81
CA ARG A 154 -1.36 -14.79 -12.07
C ARG A 154 -2.70 -14.08 -11.90
N ALA A 155 -3.40 -14.38 -10.80
CA ALA A 155 -4.70 -13.79 -10.47
C ALA A 155 -4.66 -12.26 -10.30
N SER A 156 -3.50 -11.71 -9.94
CA SER A 156 -3.31 -10.28 -9.65
C SER A 156 -2.79 -9.48 -10.85
N ILE A 157 -2.25 -10.12 -11.91
CA ILE A 157 -1.63 -9.41 -13.03
C ILE A 157 -2.61 -8.46 -13.72
N THR A 158 -3.85 -8.91 -13.94
CA THR A 158 -4.91 -8.07 -14.54
C THR A 158 -5.41 -6.96 -13.61
N LYS A 159 -5.05 -7.00 -12.32
CA LYS A 159 -5.46 -6.03 -11.30
C LYS A 159 -4.39 -4.97 -11.03
N VAL A 160 -3.17 -5.16 -11.55
CA VAL A 160 -2.01 -4.28 -11.33
C VAL A 160 -1.62 -3.49 -12.59
N LEU A 161 -2.53 -3.35 -13.55
CA LEU A 161 -2.28 -2.62 -14.81
C LEU A 161 -1.88 -1.15 -14.59
N TRP A 162 -2.31 -0.56 -13.47
CA TRP A 162 -1.90 0.78 -13.03
C TRP A 162 -0.40 0.91 -12.75
N MET A 163 0.36 -0.19 -12.66
CA MET A 163 1.83 -0.17 -12.53
C MET A 163 2.50 0.67 -13.62
N ALA A 164 1.99 0.62 -14.85
CA ALA A 164 2.51 1.41 -15.96
C ALA A 164 2.26 2.93 -15.80
N ASP A 165 1.28 3.31 -14.97
CA ASP A 165 0.90 4.70 -14.74
C ASP A 165 1.73 5.36 -13.61
N ILE A 166 2.50 4.58 -12.84
CA ILE A 166 3.39 5.05 -11.77
C ILE A 166 4.63 5.72 -12.37
N ARG A 167 4.95 6.96 -12.00
CA ARG A 167 6.13 7.67 -12.53
C ARG A 167 7.40 6.81 -12.46
N PRO A 168 8.27 6.85 -13.49
CA PRO A 168 9.47 6.00 -13.53
C PRO A 168 10.39 6.14 -12.30
N THR A 169 10.36 7.31 -11.64
CA THR A 169 11.14 7.60 -10.43
C THR A 169 10.71 6.79 -9.20
N ALA A 170 9.47 6.32 -9.14
CA ALA A 170 8.95 5.51 -8.04
C ALA A 170 9.05 4.00 -8.28
N LEU A 171 9.18 3.54 -9.54
CA LEU A 171 9.24 2.11 -9.88
C LEU A 171 10.38 1.35 -9.15
N PRO A 172 11.61 1.90 -9.00
CA PRO A 172 12.67 1.22 -8.26
C PRO A 172 12.37 0.98 -6.77
N ASN A 173 11.35 1.64 -6.21
CA ASN A 173 10.94 1.47 -4.81
C ASN A 173 9.84 0.41 -4.62
N TRP A 174 9.49 -0.36 -5.65
CA TRP A 174 8.35 -1.30 -5.64
C TRP A 174 8.38 -2.31 -4.48
N ASN A 175 9.55 -2.85 -4.15
CA ASN A 175 9.75 -3.83 -3.06
C ASN A 175 10.29 -3.19 -1.77
N ARG A 176 10.39 -1.85 -1.70
CA ARG A 176 11.00 -1.18 -0.55
C ARG A 176 10.07 -1.15 0.66
N MET A 177 8.78 -0.91 0.43
CA MET A 177 7.78 -0.87 1.50
C MET A 177 7.50 -2.25 2.07
N ARG A 178 7.37 -2.32 3.40
CA ARG A 178 6.92 -3.49 4.15
C ARG A 178 5.61 -3.15 4.85
N ILE A 179 4.58 -3.94 4.62
CA ILE A 179 3.26 -3.70 5.23
C ILE A 179 2.98 -4.87 6.18
N SER A 180 2.65 -4.55 7.43
CA SER A 180 2.15 -5.51 8.41
C SER A 180 0.67 -5.26 8.71
N ILE A 181 -0.09 -6.33 8.90
CA ILE A 181 -1.50 -6.28 9.30
C ILE A 181 -1.57 -6.52 10.80
N ASN A 182 -2.14 -5.58 11.54
CA ASN A 182 -2.26 -5.63 12.99
C ASN A 182 -3.74 -5.63 13.36
N ILE A 183 -4.22 -6.79 13.79
CA ILE A 183 -5.64 -7.02 14.12
C ILE A 183 -5.82 -6.90 15.62
N VAL A 184 -6.75 -6.06 16.05
CA VAL A 184 -7.22 -5.99 17.44
C VAL A 184 -8.53 -6.77 17.54
N THR A 185 -8.59 -7.73 18.45
CA THR A 185 -9.77 -8.62 18.63
C THR A 185 -9.90 -9.05 20.08
N GLN A 186 -11.11 -9.41 20.50
CA GLN A 186 -11.36 -9.87 21.88
C GLN A 186 -12.28 -11.08 21.94
N ASN A 187 -13.56 -10.94 21.61
CA ASN A 187 -14.57 -11.96 21.89
C ASN A 187 -15.65 -12.03 20.79
N ARG A 188 -15.27 -11.73 19.54
CA ARG A 188 -16.16 -11.76 18.37
C ARG A 188 -15.63 -12.71 17.29
N ALA A 189 -15.59 -14.00 17.61
CA ALA A 189 -15.00 -15.03 16.75
C ALA A 189 -15.59 -15.07 15.32
N THR A 190 -16.91 -14.95 15.17
CA THR A 190 -17.58 -14.95 13.85
C THR A 190 -17.16 -13.75 12.99
N SER A 191 -17.03 -12.60 13.63
CA SER A 191 -16.63 -11.34 13.01
C SER A 191 -15.19 -11.38 12.56
N LEU A 192 -14.32 -11.86 13.45
CA LEU A 192 -12.93 -12.11 13.14
C LEU A 192 -12.80 -13.07 11.93
N GLN A 193 -13.60 -14.14 11.88
CA GLN A 193 -13.60 -15.05 10.71
C GLN A 193 -14.00 -14.33 9.41
N ARG A 194 -14.96 -13.40 9.46
CA ARG A 194 -15.34 -12.58 8.29
C ARG A 194 -14.17 -11.70 7.85
N LEU A 195 -13.53 -10.99 8.78
CA LEU A 195 -12.33 -10.21 8.50
C LEU A 195 -11.24 -11.07 7.85
N LEU A 196 -10.89 -12.19 8.49
CA LEU A 196 -9.83 -13.08 8.04
C LEU A 196 -10.09 -13.68 6.66
N ARG A 197 -11.35 -14.06 6.37
CA ARG A 197 -11.76 -14.50 5.04
C ARG A 197 -11.61 -13.39 4.00
N SER A 198 -11.99 -12.15 4.34
CA SER A 198 -11.85 -11.01 3.42
C SER A 198 -10.39 -10.68 3.11
N LEU A 199 -9.50 -10.81 4.10
CA LEU A 199 -8.05 -10.67 3.93
C LEU A 199 -7.48 -11.75 3.00
N GLN A 200 -7.82 -13.02 3.21
CA GLN A 200 -7.34 -14.12 2.35
C GLN A 200 -7.77 -13.98 0.88
N ASN A 201 -8.91 -13.33 0.63
CA ASN A 201 -9.47 -13.17 -0.71
C ASN A 201 -8.94 -11.93 -1.47
N ALA A 202 -8.00 -11.18 -0.89
CA ALA A 202 -7.49 -9.96 -1.50
C ALA A 202 -6.41 -10.22 -2.58
N PHE A 203 -6.28 -9.26 -3.50
CA PHE A 203 -5.29 -9.29 -4.56
C PHE A 203 -3.94 -8.75 -4.05
N TYR A 204 -3.07 -9.66 -3.62
CA TYR A 204 -1.68 -9.35 -3.26
C TYR A 204 -0.74 -9.43 -4.46
N LEU A 205 0.41 -8.77 -4.36
CA LEU A 205 1.36 -8.59 -5.48
C LEU A 205 2.67 -9.36 -5.31
N GLY A 206 2.64 -10.44 -4.52
CA GLY A 206 3.81 -11.27 -4.20
C GLY A 206 4.65 -10.76 -3.03
N ASP A 207 4.21 -9.67 -2.40
CA ASP A 207 4.83 -9.11 -1.19
C ASP A 207 4.66 -10.03 0.03
N GLU A 208 5.68 -10.06 0.87
CA GLU A 208 5.61 -10.67 2.19
C GLU A 208 4.93 -9.71 3.18
N ILE A 209 3.81 -10.15 3.76
CA ILE A 209 2.97 -9.35 4.64
C ILE A 209 2.77 -10.14 5.92
N SER A 210 3.31 -9.65 7.04
CA SER A 210 3.07 -10.27 8.35
C SER A 210 1.68 -9.93 8.86
N ILE A 211 1.07 -10.84 9.62
CA ILE A 211 -0.19 -10.63 10.32
C ILE A 211 0.01 -10.83 11.82
N SER A 212 -0.45 -9.87 12.62
CA SER A 212 -0.41 -9.91 14.08
C SER A 212 -1.82 -9.86 14.66
N PHE A 213 -2.06 -10.73 15.65
CA PHE A 213 -3.29 -10.73 16.44
C PHE A 213 -3.00 -10.17 17.83
N ASN A 214 -3.61 -9.05 18.16
CA ASN A 214 -3.46 -8.34 19.43
C ASN A 214 -4.74 -8.53 20.26
N MET A 215 -4.65 -9.41 21.26
CA MET A 215 -5.75 -9.77 22.15
C MET A 215 -5.49 -9.27 23.57
N ASP A 216 -6.54 -8.82 24.23
CA ASP A 216 -6.46 -8.43 25.64
C ASP A 216 -6.68 -9.67 26.56
N SER A 217 -6.64 -9.49 27.87
CA SER A 217 -6.64 -10.61 28.83
C SER A 217 -7.92 -11.45 28.82
N LYS A 218 -9.06 -10.84 28.48
CA LYS A 218 -10.41 -11.44 28.47
C LYS A 218 -10.86 -12.02 27.12
N VAL A 219 -9.92 -12.36 26.23
CA VAL A 219 -10.24 -13.08 24.99
C VAL A 219 -10.92 -14.43 25.28
N ASP A 220 -11.96 -14.77 24.52
CA ASP A 220 -12.71 -16.01 24.68
C ASP A 220 -12.10 -17.21 23.94
N ASP A 221 -12.49 -18.42 24.34
CA ASP A 221 -11.97 -19.68 23.78
C ASP A 221 -12.24 -19.80 22.27
N ASN A 222 -13.41 -19.35 21.80
CA ASN A 222 -13.76 -19.40 20.39
C ASN A 222 -12.84 -18.50 19.54
N THR A 223 -12.55 -17.28 19.99
CA THR A 223 -11.61 -16.38 19.28
C THR A 223 -10.20 -16.96 19.28
N LEU A 224 -9.75 -17.53 20.39
CA LEU A 224 -8.44 -18.20 20.47
C LEU A 224 -8.33 -19.37 19.48
N LYS A 225 -9.38 -20.19 19.35
CA LYS A 225 -9.43 -21.26 18.36
C LYS A 225 -9.33 -20.73 16.93
N VAL A 226 -10.08 -19.68 16.59
CA VAL A 226 -10.01 -19.03 15.27
C VAL A 226 -8.60 -18.54 14.96
N VAL A 227 -7.96 -17.82 15.88
CA VAL A 227 -6.59 -17.30 15.72
C VAL A 227 -5.58 -18.45 15.59
N GLY A 228 -5.72 -19.47 16.43
CA GLY A 228 -4.86 -20.65 16.46
C GLY A 228 -4.89 -21.41 15.13
N SER A 229 -6.08 -21.72 14.61
CA SER A 229 -6.26 -22.49 13.38
C SER A 229 -6.07 -21.70 12.09
N PHE A 230 -6.02 -20.36 12.15
CA PHE A 230 -5.89 -19.53 10.95
C PHE A 230 -4.54 -19.73 10.25
N HIS A 231 -4.59 -20.08 8.96
CA HIS A 231 -3.42 -20.17 8.09
C HIS A 231 -3.31 -18.89 7.23
N TRP A 232 -2.16 -18.22 7.35
CA TRP A 232 -1.86 -17.02 6.59
C TRP A 232 -0.84 -17.33 5.47
N PRO A 233 -1.23 -17.24 4.18
CA PRO A 233 -0.36 -17.66 3.08
C PRO A 233 0.58 -16.57 2.57
N HIS A 234 0.52 -15.34 3.12
CA HIS A 234 1.27 -14.19 2.60
C HIS A 234 2.45 -13.75 3.47
N GLY A 235 2.73 -14.43 4.59
CA GLY A 235 3.85 -14.09 5.46
C GLY A 235 3.73 -14.73 6.85
N SER A 236 4.45 -14.17 7.83
CA SER A 236 4.45 -14.67 9.20
C SER A 236 3.14 -14.36 9.94
N LYS A 237 2.72 -15.29 10.81
CA LYS A 237 1.62 -15.10 11.78
C LYS A 237 2.19 -14.88 13.17
N HIS A 238 1.80 -13.79 13.83
CA HIS A 238 2.17 -13.46 15.20
C HIS A 238 0.93 -13.38 16.09
N VAL A 239 1.02 -13.89 17.32
CA VAL A 239 -0.07 -13.87 18.28
C VAL A 239 0.42 -13.21 19.57
N ARG A 240 -0.29 -12.19 20.02
CA ARG A 240 -0.03 -11.46 21.26
C ARG A 240 -1.27 -11.46 22.11
N ARG A 241 -1.11 -11.85 23.38
CA ARG A 241 -2.17 -11.85 24.39
C ARG A 241 -1.65 -11.18 25.65
N ARG A 242 -2.40 -10.21 26.17
CA ARG A 242 -2.07 -9.57 27.44
C ARG A 242 -2.40 -10.46 28.63
N ILE A 243 -1.59 -10.36 29.69
CA ILE A 243 -1.88 -10.96 30.99
C ILE A 243 -2.80 -10.03 31.80
N ILE A 244 -2.47 -8.73 31.84
CA ILE A 244 -3.24 -7.69 32.54
C ILE A 244 -4.13 -6.97 31.55
N GLN A 245 -5.38 -6.68 31.95
CA GLN A 245 -6.33 -5.98 31.09
C GLN A 245 -5.81 -4.60 30.69
N GLY A 246 -5.61 -4.40 29.39
CA GLY A 246 -5.09 -3.16 28.82
C GLY A 246 -6.18 -2.16 28.42
N GLY A 247 -7.36 -2.66 28.01
CA GLY A 247 -8.42 -1.88 27.40
C GLY A 247 -8.11 -1.49 25.94
N LEU A 248 -9.10 -0.92 25.24
CA LEU A 248 -8.99 -0.60 23.82
C LEU A 248 -7.83 0.37 23.51
N ILE A 249 -7.58 1.33 24.40
CA ILE A 249 -6.49 2.31 24.20
C ILE A 249 -5.15 1.61 24.03
N ARG A 250 -4.76 0.78 25.01
CA ARG A 250 -3.50 0.04 24.97
C ARG A 250 -3.50 -1.05 23.91
N ALA A 251 -4.63 -1.70 23.67
CA ALA A 251 -4.75 -2.71 22.63
C ALA A 251 -4.42 -2.15 21.24
N VAL A 252 -4.82 -0.91 20.96
CA VAL A 252 -4.51 -0.22 19.69
C VAL A 252 -3.13 0.41 19.70
N SER A 253 -2.80 1.24 20.70
CA SER A 253 -1.54 2.01 20.70
C SER A 253 -0.29 1.14 20.76
N GLU A 254 -0.39 -0.07 21.32
CA GLU A 254 0.72 -1.03 21.44
C GLU A 254 0.62 -2.19 20.42
N SER A 255 -0.30 -2.09 19.45
CA SER A 255 -0.52 -3.14 18.44
C SER A 255 0.63 -3.26 17.43
N TRP A 256 1.38 -2.17 17.22
CA TRP A 256 2.41 -2.10 16.20
C TRP A 256 3.54 -1.13 16.59
N TYR A 257 4.77 -1.52 16.25
CA TYR A 257 5.98 -0.73 16.45
C TYR A 257 6.86 -0.87 15.19
N PRO A 258 7.01 0.19 14.37
CA PRO A 258 7.81 0.12 13.16
C PRO A 258 9.29 -0.08 13.46
N ALA A 259 9.93 -1.07 12.82
CA ALA A 259 11.38 -1.26 12.92
C ALA A 259 12.17 -0.34 11.99
N SER A 260 11.52 0.28 10.99
CA SER A 260 12.15 1.20 10.04
C SER A 260 11.17 2.26 9.50
N ASP A 261 11.67 3.19 8.69
CA ASP A 261 10.86 4.18 7.97
C ASP A 261 10.11 3.61 6.75
N ASP A 262 10.41 2.36 6.38
CA ASP A 262 9.80 1.66 5.26
C ASP A 262 8.80 0.58 5.73
N GLU A 263 8.55 0.48 7.03
CA GLU A 263 7.56 -0.43 7.60
C GLU A 263 6.28 0.34 7.96
N TYR A 264 5.14 -0.13 7.46
CA TYR A 264 3.83 0.48 7.66
C TYR A 264 2.89 -0.50 8.36
N GLY A 265 2.07 0.01 9.28
CA GLY A 265 1.12 -0.79 10.04
C GLY A 265 -0.31 -0.55 9.57
N LEU A 266 -0.93 -1.58 8.99
CA LEU A 266 -2.37 -1.60 8.74
C LEU A 266 -3.08 -2.03 10.02
N LEU A 267 -3.89 -1.15 10.60
CA LEU A 267 -4.68 -1.46 11.79
C LEU A 267 -6.10 -1.84 11.40
N LEU A 268 -6.58 -2.99 11.89
CA LEU A 268 -7.94 -3.49 11.69
C LEU A 268 -8.53 -3.98 13.01
N GLU A 269 -9.82 -3.76 13.22
CA GLU A 269 -10.60 -4.40 14.29
C GLU A 269 -11.39 -5.58 13.73
N ASP A 270 -11.78 -6.53 14.58
CA ASP A 270 -12.53 -7.74 14.21
C ASP A 270 -13.91 -7.48 13.58
N ASP A 271 -14.46 -6.27 13.68
CA ASP A 271 -15.72 -5.87 13.02
C ASP A 271 -15.54 -5.20 11.64
N ILE A 272 -14.31 -5.18 11.12
CA ILE A 272 -13.99 -4.70 9.78
C ILE A 272 -14.07 -5.84 8.76
N GLU A 273 -14.58 -5.54 7.57
CA GLU A 273 -14.41 -6.38 6.37
C GLU A 273 -13.70 -5.55 5.31
N VAL A 274 -12.73 -6.13 4.60
CA VAL A 274 -11.97 -5.43 3.55
C VAL A 274 -12.35 -5.87 2.14
N SER A 275 -12.23 -4.94 1.20
CA SER A 275 -12.37 -5.20 -0.22
C SER A 275 -11.21 -6.08 -0.73
N PRO A 276 -11.43 -6.95 -1.74
CA PRO A 276 -10.33 -7.63 -2.42
C PRO A 276 -9.26 -6.69 -3.01
N TYR A 277 -9.57 -5.42 -3.22
CA TYR A 277 -8.69 -4.39 -3.79
C TYR A 277 -7.96 -3.55 -2.74
N TYR A 278 -8.16 -3.78 -1.44
CA TYR A 278 -7.63 -2.91 -0.38
C TYR A 278 -6.10 -2.78 -0.44
N TYR A 279 -5.39 -3.89 -0.71
CA TYR A 279 -3.94 -3.92 -0.78
C TYR A 279 -3.43 -3.12 -1.99
N LEU A 280 -4.11 -3.23 -3.12
CA LEU A 280 -3.78 -2.50 -4.35
C LEU A 280 -3.93 -0.99 -4.16
N TRP A 281 -4.98 -0.56 -3.46
CA TRP A 281 -5.17 0.84 -3.09
C TRP A 281 -4.01 1.37 -2.24
N ILE A 282 -3.63 0.64 -1.20
CA ILE A 282 -2.51 1.02 -0.32
C ILE A 282 -1.20 1.12 -1.12
N LYS A 283 -0.84 0.05 -1.85
CA LYS A 283 0.43 0.00 -2.57
C LYS A 283 0.52 1.07 -3.65
N TYR A 284 -0.59 1.35 -4.35
CA TYR A 284 -0.61 2.43 -5.33
C TYR A 284 -0.44 3.81 -4.66
N ALA A 285 -1.14 4.07 -3.56
CA ALA A 285 -1.01 5.34 -2.83
C ALA A 285 0.41 5.56 -2.28
N LEU A 286 1.04 4.54 -1.70
CA LEU A 286 2.43 4.63 -1.22
C LEU A 286 3.40 4.92 -2.37
N LEU A 287 3.27 4.23 -3.51
CA LEU A 287 4.11 4.49 -4.68
C LEU A 287 3.90 5.88 -5.27
N ALA A 288 2.66 6.39 -5.25
CA ALA A 288 2.32 7.68 -5.83
C ALA A 288 2.73 8.88 -4.96
N TYR A 289 2.65 8.74 -3.63
CA TYR A 289 2.77 9.88 -2.71
C TYR A 289 3.93 9.82 -1.72
N GLN A 290 4.50 8.63 -1.46
CA GLN A 290 5.54 8.44 -0.44
C GLN A 290 6.88 7.99 -1.04
N TYR A 291 6.84 7.11 -2.04
CA TYR A 291 8.04 6.52 -2.66
C TYR A 291 8.45 7.18 -3.98
N ASP A 292 7.77 8.25 -4.35
CA ASP A 292 8.21 9.09 -5.46
C ASP A 292 9.07 10.24 -4.95
N PRO A 293 10.38 10.28 -5.25
CA PRO A 293 11.26 11.36 -4.79
C PRO A 293 10.88 12.74 -5.33
N GLN A 294 10.01 12.82 -6.35
CA GLN A 294 9.49 14.09 -6.87
C GLN A 294 8.26 14.61 -6.10
N VAL A 295 7.74 13.85 -5.13
CA VAL A 295 6.60 14.26 -4.31
C VAL A 295 7.07 14.55 -2.90
N SER A 296 6.67 15.71 -2.40
CA SER A 296 6.83 16.08 -0.99
C SER A 296 5.45 16.31 -0.40
N LEU A 297 5.04 15.44 0.54
CA LEU A 297 3.80 15.55 1.30
C LEU A 297 4.03 15.04 2.74
N PRO A 298 4.87 15.74 3.53
CA PRO A 298 5.23 15.30 4.89
C PRO A 298 4.04 15.28 5.86
N GLU A 299 2.94 15.97 5.52
CA GLU A 299 1.71 15.98 6.30
C GLU A 299 0.92 14.66 6.20
N LEU A 300 1.18 13.82 5.19
CA LEU A 300 0.48 12.54 5.02
C LEU A 300 0.92 11.57 6.10
N SER A 301 0.02 11.25 7.03
CA SER A 301 0.28 10.38 8.19
C SER A 301 -0.34 8.99 8.06
N SER A 302 -1.32 8.83 7.17
CA SER A 302 -1.99 7.55 6.95
C SER A 302 -2.79 7.48 5.64
N ILE A 303 -3.14 6.27 5.24
CA ILE A 303 -4.03 5.97 4.11
C ILE A 303 -5.27 5.26 4.67
N SER A 304 -6.44 5.87 4.53
CA SER A 304 -7.72 5.27 4.90
C SER A 304 -8.15 4.21 3.89
N LEU A 305 -8.77 3.14 4.38
CA LEU A 305 -9.52 2.18 3.57
C LEU A 305 -11.01 2.50 3.54
N TYR A 306 -11.50 3.35 4.44
CA TYR A 306 -12.91 3.63 4.64
C TYR A 306 -13.34 5.00 4.08
N THR A 307 -14.61 5.13 3.71
CA THR A 307 -15.24 6.37 3.22
C THR A 307 -16.30 6.84 4.22
N PRO A 308 -16.09 7.95 4.94
CA PRO A 308 -17.06 8.46 5.90
C PRO A 308 -18.44 8.78 5.32
N ARG A 309 -19.50 8.40 6.05
CA ARG A 309 -20.90 8.78 5.77
C ARG A 309 -21.43 9.86 6.72
N ILE A 310 -20.68 10.22 7.75
CA ILE A 310 -21.06 11.20 8.78
C ILE A 310 -19.83 12.00 9.24
N VAL A 311 -20.08 13.19 9.80
CA VAL A 311 -19.05 13.97 10.51
C VAL A 311 -19.04 13.59 11.98
N GLU A 312 -18.11 12.74 12.40
CA GLU A 312 -18.12 12.12 13.74
C GLU A 312 -17.77 13.08 14.90
N VAL A 313 -17.08 14.18 14.61
CA VAL A 313 -16.48 15.10 15.60
C VAL A 313 -17.36 16.26 15.99
N VAL A 314 -18.59 16.33 15.47
CA VAL A 314 -19.60 17.33 15.85
C VAL A 314 -20.78 16.65 16.54
N LYS A 315 -21.52 17.39 17.38
CA LYS A 315 -22.57 16.82 18.22
C LYS A 315 -23.70 16.19 17.40
N GLU A 316 -24.10 16.88 16.33
CA GLU A 316 -25.23 16.57 15.45
C GLU A 316 -24.95 15.39 14.52
N ARG A 317 -23.66 15.06 14.29
CA ARG A 317 -23.20 14.01 13.36
C ARG A 317 -23.91 14.06 11.99
N PRO A 318 -23.88 15.21 11.28
CA PRO A 318 -24.56 15.35 10.00
C PRO A 318 -24.02 14.34 8.99
N LYS A 319 -24.89 13.93 8.06
CA LYS A 319 -24.52 13.10 6.92
C LYS A 319 -23.42 13.79 6.11
N TRP A 320 -22.49 12.99 5.61
CA TRP A 320 -21.37 13.40 4.80
C TRP A 320 -21.30 12.58 3.52
N ASN A 321 -21.05 13.25 2.41
CA ASN A 321 -20.84 12.62 1.11
C ASN A 321 -19.75 13.40 0.35
N ALA A 322 -18.55 12.83 0.30
CA ALA A 322 -17.42 13.43 -0.41
C ALA A 322 -17.67 13.56 -1.92
N THR A 323 -18.43 12.64 -2.51
CA THR A 323 -18.76 12.68 -3.95
C THR A 323 -19.56 13.93 -4.30
N GLU A 324 -20.57 14.24 -3.49
CA GLU A 324 -21.38 15.45 -3.66
C GLU A 324 -20.57 16.71 -3.34
N PHE A 325 -19.77 16.68 -2.27
CA PHE A 325 -18.96 17.82 -1.85
C PHE A 325 -17.92 18.23 -2.90
N PHE A 326 -17.25 17.26 -3.53
CA PHE A 326 -16.20 17.51 -4.53
C PHE A 326 -16.68 17.50 -5.98
N LYS A 327 -18.00 17.51 -6.23
CA LYS A 327 -18.57 17.42 -7.58
C LYS A 327 -18.02 18.47 -8.56
N SER A 328 -17.67 19.66 -8.08
CA SER A 328 -17.11 20.75 -8.89
C SER A 328 -15.65 20.53 -9.30
N ILE A 329 -14.93 19.64 -8.63
CA ILE A 329 -13.55 19.26 -8.95
C ILE A 329 -13.58 17.96 -9.76
N HIS A 330 -14.05 16.88 -9.12
CA HIS A 330 -14.35 15.58 -9.72
C HIS A 330 -15.06 14.73 -8.66
N PRO A 331 -16.22 14.11 -8.97
CA PRO A 331 -17.03 13.41 -7.98
C PRO A 331 -16.29 12.24 -7.30
N ASN A 332 -15.32 11.61 -7.98
CA ASN A 332 -14.57 10.47 -7.44
C ASN A 332 -13.10 10.80 -7.14
N THR A 333 -12.75 12.07 -6.90
CA THR A 333 -11.36 12.39 -6.53
C THR A 333 -11.08 11.92 -5.10
N PRO A 334 -10.00 11.14 -4.87
CA PRO A 334 -9.44 11.00 -3.53
C PRO A 334 -9.10 12.37 -2.94
N TYR A 335 -9.08 12.45 -1.61
CA TYR A 335 -8.89 13.70 -0.88
C TYR A 335 -8.09 13.48 0.40
N LEU A 336 -7.54 14.56 0.93
CA LEU A 336 -6.82 14.60 2.20
C LEU A 336 -7.75 15.16 3.28
N GLN A 337 -7.82 14.49 4.43
CA GLN A 337 -8.67 14.89 5.54
C GLN A 337 -7.90 14.80 6.86
N GLN A 338 -8.05 15.82 7.71
CA GLN A 338 -7.37 15.88 9.01
C GLN A 338 -7.92 14.89 10.05
N LEU A 339 -9.14 14.40 9.87
CA LEU A 339 -9.72 13.35 10.71
C LEU A 339 -9.05 11.99 10.42
N PRO A 340 -8.40 11.32 11.39
CA PRO A 340 -7.88 9.98 11.22
C PRO A 340 -9.00 8.96 11.01
N CYS A 341 -8.73 7.93 10.21
CA CYS A 341 -9.63 6.79 10.07
C CYS A 341 -9.36 5.75 11.17
N SER A 342 -10.43 5.22 11.78
CA SER A 342 -10.40 4.14 12.77
C SER A 342 -11.07 2.85 12.28
N TRP A 343 -11.51 2.79 11.03
CA TRP A 343 -12.25 1.65 10.45
C TRP A 343 -11.47 1.00 9.31
N GLY A 344 -10.18 0.82 9.53
CA GLY A 344 -9.21 0.33 8.55
C GLY A 344 -8.37 1.47 7.97
N ALA A 345 -7.11 1.55 8.40
CA ALA A 345 -6.15 2.52 7.91
C ALA A 345 -4.71 2.01 8.03
N LEU A 346 -3.89 2.36 7.05
CA LEU A 346 -2.45 2.16 7.09
C LEU A 346 -1.80 3.40 7.72
N PHE A 347 -1.05 3.22 8.81
CA PHE A 347 -0.32 4.29 9.49
C PHE A 347 1.15 4.35 9.09
N PHE A 348 1.68 5.58 8.98
CA PHE A 348 3.06 5.82 8.58
C PHE A 348 3.99 5.71 9.79
N PRO A 349 5.19 5.12 9.63
CA PRO A 349 6.07 4.78 10.75
C PRO A 349 6.49 5.98 11.59
N LYS A 350 6.85 7.09 10.93
CA LYS A 350 7.29 8.32 11.61
C LYS A 350 6.20 8.91 12.49
N HIS A 351 5.01 9.07 11.92
CA HIS A 351 3.85 9.62 12.61
C HIS A 351 3.32 8.69 13.71
N TRP A 352 3.47 7.37 13.55
CA TRP A 352 3.07 6.41 14.59
C TRP A 352 4.03 6.41 15.79
N ARG A 353 5.35 6.52 15.56
CA ARG A 353 6.32 6.71 16.67
C ARG A 353 6.04 8.00 17.42
N GLU A 354 5.76 9.09 16.71
CA GLU A 354 5.31 10.34 17.33
C GLU A 354 4.01 10.16 18.11
N PHE A 355 3.01 9.48 17.53
CA PHE A 355 1.73 9.22 18.20
C PHE A 355 1.94 8.48 19.52
N TYR A 356 2.80 7.47 19.54
CA TYR A 356 3.14 6.73 20.75
C TYR A 356 3.77 7.64 21.83
N ALA A 357 4.77 8.45 21.45
CA ALA A 357 5.41 9.40 22.36
C ALA A 357 4.43 10.49 22.86
N TYR A 358 3.63 11.03 21.95
CA TYR A 358 2.60 12.03 22.24
C TYR A 358 1.58 11.48 23.24
N MET A 359 1.07 10.28 22.99
CA MET A 359 0.18 9.60 23.93
C MET A 359 0.83 9.42 25.29
N GLY A 360 2.07 8.93 25.36
CA GLY A 360 2.79 8.77 26.63
C GLY A 360 2.92 10.08 27.43
N SER A 361 3.05 11.23 26.74
CA SER A 361 3.11 12.55 27.38
C SER A 361 1.76 13.15 27.79
N ARG A 362 0.66 12.68 27.17
CA ARG A 362 -0.69 13.25 27.34
C ARG A 362 -1.66 12.34 28.07
N PHE A 363 -1.33 11.06 28.22
CA PHE A 363 -2.17 10.09 28.89
C PHE A 363 -2.13 10.35 30.40
N THR A 364 -3.27 10.77 30.95
CA THR A 364 -3.51 10.98 32.37
C THR A 364 -4.56 9.99 32.87
N GLU A 365 -4.56 9.67 34.16
CA GLU A 365 -5.62 8.84 34.76
C GLU A 365 -6.99 9.51 34.68
N ASP A 366 -7.05 10.83 34.91
CA ASP A 366 -8.24 11.64 34.65
C ASP A 366 -8.16 12.26 33.25
N ALA A 367 -8.95 11.74 32.32
CA ALA A 367 -9.01 12.23 30.95
C ALA A 367 -9.55 13.67 30.82
N LYS A 368 -10.14 14.25 31.89
CA LYS A 368 -10.50 15.68 31.94
C LYS A 368 -9.28 16.59 32.02
N GLU A 369 -8.14 16.08 32.46
CA GLU A 369 -6.89 16.82 32.53
C GLU A 369 -6.20 16.95 31.16
N ASN A 370 -6.74 16.36 30.10
CA ASN A 370 -6.20 16.56 28.75
C ASN A 370 -6.30 18.05 28.35
N PRO A 371 -5.16 18.74 28.15
CA PRO A 371 -5.13 20.18 27.95
C PRO A 371 -5.59 20.61 26.55
N VAL A 372 -5.72 19.67 25.60
CA VAL A 372 -6.08 19.99 24.22
C VAL A 372 -7.58 20.15 24.08
N GLN A 373 -7.99 21.36 23.72
CA GLN A 373 -9.36 21.79 23.55
C GLN A 373 -9.53 22.37 22.15
N ILE A 374 -9.98 21.53 21.22
CA ILE A 374 -10.23 21.94 19.84
C ILE A 374 -11.58 22.68 19.79
N PRO A 375 -11.63 23.96 19.35
CA PRO A 375 -12.86 24.73 19.32
C PRO A 375 -13.97 24.00 18.55
N LYS A 376 -15.17 23.93 19.16
CA LYS A 376 -16.38 23.29 18.60
C LYS A 376 -16.26 21.77 18.35
N SER A 377 -15.17 21.13 18.78
CA SER A 377 -15.03 19.68 18.65
C SER A 377 -15.71 18.94 19.79
N ARG A 378 -16.50 17.92 19.45
CA ARG A 378 -17.05 16.96 20.41
C ARG A 378 -15.97 16.10 21.06
N THR A 379 -14.80 15.96 20.41
CA THR A 379 -13.70 15.13 20.89
C THR A 379 -13.14 15.60 22.23
N ASN A 380 -13.34 16.88 22.59
CA ASN A 380 -12.99 17.43 23.89
C ASN A 380 -13.67 16.69 25.05
N GLY A 381 -14.84 16.11 24.81
CA GLY A 381 -15.57 15.31 25.81
C GLY A 381 -15.20 13.82 25.83
N TRP A 382 -14.37 13.33 24.90
CA TRP A 382 -14.04 11.90 24.82
C TRP A 382 -13.05 11.51 25.92
N GLN A 383 -13.40 10.54 26.76
CA GLN A 383 -12.57 10.15 27.92
C GLN A 383 -11.81 8.83 27.72
N ALA A 384 -12.28 7.95 26.83
CA ALA A 384 -11.76 6.58 26.70
C ALA A 384 -11.45 6.19 25.24
N SER A 385 -10.97 7.14 24.43
CA SER A 385 -10.72 6.93 22.99
C SER A 385 -9.26 7.19 22.63
N TRP A 386 -8.56 6.17 22.14
CA TRP A 386 -7.22 6.33 21.57
C TRP A 386 -7.23 7.30 20.39
N LYS A 387 -8.32 7.29 19.61
CA LYS A 387 -8.52 8.15 18.45
C LYS A 387 -8.53 9.63 18.86
N LYS A 388 -8.94 9.98 20.08
CA LYS A 388 -8.85 11.37 20.57
C LYS A 388 -7.41 11.88 20.52
N PHE A 389 -6.47 11.13 21.08
CA PHE A 389 -5.06 11.53 21.09
C PHE A 389 -4.50 11.70 19.67
N LEU A 390 -4.93 10.82 18.75
CA LEU A 390 -4.51 10.91 17.36
C LEU A 390 -5.11 12.16 16.67
N ILE A 391 -6.39 12.45 16.92
CA ILE A 391 -7.06 13.68 16.46
C ILE A 391 -6.35 14.92 17.00
N ASP A 392 -6.06 14.96 18.30
CA ASP A 392 -5.37 16.08 18.94
C ASP A 392 -4.00 16.32 18.29
N MET A 393 -3.19 15.26 18.14
CA MET A 393 -1.88 15.34 17.49
C MET A 393 -1.98 15.78 16.04
N MET A 394 -2.87 15.18 15.23
CA MET A 394 -3.05 15.56 13.82
C MET A 394 -3.55 17.00 13.67
N TYR A 395 -4.40 17.46 14.60
CA TYR A 395 -4.86 18.84 14.62
C TYR A 395 -3.70 19.81 14.89
N LEU A 396 -2.89 19.53 15.92
CA LEU A 396 -1.74 20.35 16.29
C LEU A 396 -0.67 20.38 15.19
N ARG A 397 -0.40 19.25 14.51
CA ARG A 397 0.63 19.15 13.46
C ARG A 397 0.17 19.55 12.07
N GLY A 398 -1.14 19.65 11.84
CA GLY A 398 -1.70 19.80 10.49
C GLY A 398 -1.54 18.55 9.63
N TYR A 399 -1.49 17.36 10.25
CA TYR A 399 -1.41 16.08 9.54
C TYR A 399 -2.74 15.68 8.93
N VAL A 400 -2.68 14.86 7.88
CA VAL A 400 -3.82 14.41 7.09
C VAL A 400 -3.71 12.94 6.72
N SER A 401 -4.85 12.31 6.53
CA SER A 401 -4.97 10.99 5.93
C SER A 401 -5.48 11.11 4.49
N LEU A 402 -5.03 10.21 3.60
CA LEU A 402 -5.62 10.03 2.28
C LEU A 402 -6.90 9.20 2.37
N TYR A 403 -8.01 9.70 1.82
CA TYR A 403 -9.30 9.03 1.81
C TYR A 403 -9.77 8.60 0.41
N PRO A 404 -10.36 7.40 0.28
CA PRO A 404 -11.03 6.98 -0.94
C PRO A 404 -12.36 7.72 -1.14
N ASN A 405 -12.69 7.99 -2.40
CA ASN A 405 -13.95 8.61 -2.82
C ASN A 405 -14.40 8.01 -4.15
N PHE A 406 -15.46 7.21 -4.12
CA PHE A 406 -15.93 6.46 -5.28
C PHE A 406 -17.46 6.48 -5.33
N PRO A 407 -18.07 6.13 -6.49
CA PRO A 407 -19.52 6.13 -6.64
C PRO A 407 -20.20 5.31 -5.53
N ASN A 408 -21.36 5.78 -5.07
CA ASN A 408 -22.14 5.16 -3.98
C ASN A 408 -21.38 5.04 -2.63
N GLN A 409 -20.34 5.86 -2.44
CA GLN A 409 -19.44 5.80 -1.29
C GLN A 409 -18.79 4.41 -1.14
N MET A 410 -18.52 3.74 -2.27
CA MET A 410 -17.75 2.50 -2.27
C MET A 410 -16.38 2.71 -1.64
N SER A 411 -15.92 1.71 -0.89
CA SER A 411 -14.69 1.81 -0.12
C SER A 411 -13.89 0.52 -0.07
N PHE A 412 -12.72 0.55 0.55
CA PHE A 412 -11.83 -0.60 0.69
C PHE A 412 -11.96 -1.32 2.04
N SER A 413 -12.71 -0.75 2.97
CA SER A 413 -13.19 -1.39 4.18
C SER A 413 -14.62 -0.95 4.51
N THR A 414 -15.33 -1.78 5.27
CA THR A 414 -16.64 -1.47 5.87
C THR A 414 -16.62 -1.85 7.35
N ASN A 415 -17.35 -1.11 8.18
CA ASN A 415 -17.52 -1.42 9.60
C ASN A 415 -18.93 -1.97 9.84
N HIS A 416 -19.03 -3.18 10.39
CA HIS A 416 -20.31 -3.85 10.62
C HIS A 416 -21.06 -3.42 11.89
N MET A 417 -20.49 -2.47 12.65
CA MET A 417 -21.06 -1.93 13.89
C MET A 417 -21.43 -3.00 14.92
N GLU A 418 -20.59 -4.00 15.07
CA GLU A 418 -20.92 -5.05 16.01
C GLU A 418 -20.80 -4.53 17.45
N PRO A 419 -21.64 -5.02 18.39
CA PRO A 419 -21.59 -4.57 19.78
C PRO A 419 -20.18 -4.70 20.37
N GLY A 420 -19.72 -3.62 21.00
CA GLY A 420 -18.38 -3.49 21.56
C GLY A 420 -18.31 -2.31 22.52
N ALA A 421 -17.09 -1.96 22.96
CA ALA A 421 -16.85 -0.99 24.05
C ALA A 421 -17.57 0.36 23.88
N HIS A 422 -17.78 0.82 22.63
CA HIS A 422 -18.42 2.11 22.34
C HIS A 422 -19.89 2.01 21.93
N ILE A 423 -20.35 0.86 21.43
CA ILE A 423 -21.72 0.70 20.90
C ILE A 423 -22.67 0.25 22.02
N SER A 424 -22.24 -0.66 22.90
CA SER A 424 -23.07 -1.24 23.96
C SER A 424 -22.81 -0.67 25.36
N ALA A 425 -22.18 0.50 25.49
CA ALA A 425 -21.96 1.13 26.78
C ALA A 425 -23.30 1.47 27.44
N ARG A 426 -23.47 1.15 28.74
CA ARG A 426 -24.73 1.31 29.49
C ARG A 426 -25.26 2.76 29.46
N ASP A 427 -24.37 3.74 29.30
CA ASP A 427 -24.70 5.17 29.26
C ASP A 427 -24.76 5.76 27.84
N ASN A 428 -24.82 4.92 26.80
CA ASN A 428 -24.83 5.38 25.41
C ASN A 428 -26.21 5.92 25.01
N VAL A 429 -26.38 7.24 25.10
CA VAL A 429 -27.63 7.94 24.74
C VAL A 429 -27.79 8.13 23.22
N VAL A 430 -26.78 7.77 22.42
CA VAL A 430 -26.77 7.96 20.96
C VAL A 430 -27.27 6.69 20.26
N LYS A 431 -28.36 6.82 19.48
CA LYS A 431 -28.82 5.75 18.59
C LYS A 431 -27.83 5.59 17.41
N HIS A 432 -27.21 4.42 17.27
CA HIS A 432 -26.33 4.12 16.14
C HIS A 432 -27.13 3.37 15.06
N ASN A 433 -27.18 3.91 13.84
CA ASN A 433 -27.75 3.22 12.68
C ASN A 433 -26.62 2.58 11.87
N LYS A 434 -26.74 1.29 11.56
CA LYS A 434 -25.76 0.53 10.78
C LYS A 434 -25.46 1.17 9.42
N GLU A 435 -26.46 1.79 8.81
CA GLU A 435 -26.33 2.52 7.54
C GLU A 435 -25.41 3.76 7.59
N ASP A 436 -25.08 4.26 8.80
CA ASP A 436 -24.12 5.36 8.97
C ASP A 436 -22.66 4.90 8.87
N PHE A 437 -22.41 3.59 8.89
CA PHE A 437 -21.07 3.00 9.02
C PHE A 437 -20.81 1.91 7.98
N GLU A 438 -21.84 1.19 7.54
CA GLU A 438 -21.68 0.24 6.45
C GLU A 438 -21.59 0.96 5.09
N VAL A 439 -20.57 0.59 4.34
CA VAL A 439 -20.32 1.09 2.99
C VAL A 439 -20.15 -0.09 2.04
N PRO A 440 -20.56 0.04 0.76
CA PRO A 440 -20.32 -1.02 -0.19
C PRO A 440 -18.81 -1.21 -0.41
N LEU A 441 -18.33 -2.44 -0.36
CA LEU A 441 -16.93 -2.75 -0.68
C LEU A 441 -16.68 -2.65 -2.18
N MET A 442 -15.52 -2.10 -2.56
CA MET A 442 -15.03 -2.08 -3.93
C MET A 442 -14.81 -3.51 -4.41
N LYS A 443 -15.51 -3.92 -5.47
CA LYS A 443 -15.41 -5.28 -6.06
C LYS A 443 -14.76 -5.29 -7.44
N ASP A 444 -14.40 -4.11 -7.91
CA ASP A 444 -14.04 -3.83 -9.28
C ASP A 444 -12.72 -3.06 -9.34
N ASP A 445 -12.04 -3.13 -10.48
CA ASP A 445 -10.87 -2.27 -10.73
C ASP A 445 -11.24 -0.80 -10.49
N PHE A 446 -10.65 -0.20 -9.46
CA PHE A 446 -10.98 1.15 -9.01
C PHE A 446 -10.36 2.23 -9.90
N ILE A 447 -9.39 1.87 -10.75
CA ILE A 447 -8.64 2.80 -11.59
C ILE A 447 -9.57 3.53 -12.56
N ARG A 448 -10.55 2.83 -13.13
CA ARG A 448 -11.56 3.40 -14.05
C ARG A 448 -12.45 4.48 -13.41
N PHE A 449 -12.50 4.56 -12.09
CA PHE A 449 -13.25 5.62 -11.39
C PHE A 449 -12.39 6.82 -11.03
N LEU A 450 -11.07 6.67 -11.00
CA LEU A 450 -10.16 7.75 -10.65
C LEU A 450 -10.15 8.85 -11.73
N PRO A 451 -9.89 10.12 -11.36
CA PRO A 451 -9.71 11.19 -12.32
C PRO A 451 -8.66 10.83 -13.38
N SER A 452 -9.03 10.91 -14.65
CA SER A 452 -8.16 10.54 -15.78
C SER A 452 -7.59 9.11 -15.71
N GLY A 453 -8.24 8.20 -14.98
CA GLY A 453 -7.83 6.81 -14.87
C GLY A 453 -6.52 6.58 -14.10
N LYS A 454 -6.13 7.48 -13.18
CA LYS A 454 -4.90 7.35 -12.37
C LYS A 454 -4.97 8.17 -11.07
N MET A 455 -4.06 7.91 -10.14
CA MET A 455 -3.91 8.75 -8.94
C MET A 455 -3.64 10.22 -9.33
N PRO A 456 -4.39 11.19 -8.77
CA PRO A 456 -4.10 12.61 -8.96
C PRO A 456 -2.69 12.98 -8.46
N PRO A 457 -2.04 13.99 -9.04
CA PRO A 457 -0.85 14.57 -8.42
C PRO A 457 -1.16 15.05 -6.99
N ALA A 458 -0.21 14.92 -6.05
CA ALA A 458 -0.38 15.34 -4.66
C ALA A 458 -0.86 16.80 -4.52
N SER A 459 -0.36 17.70 -5.37
CA SER A 459 -0.75 19.12 -5.40
C SER A 459 -2.18 19.38 -5.87
N LYS A 460 -2.87 18.38 -6.43
CA LYS A 460 -4.27 18.45 -6.87
C LYS A 460 -5.24 17.74 -5.93
N LEU A 461 -4.75 17.10 -4.87
CA LEU A 461 -5.63 16.49 -3.87
C LEU A 461 -6.36 17.58 -3.09
N PRO A 462 -7.71 17.58 -3.05
CA PRO A 462 -8.44 18.48 -2.19
C PRO A 462 -8.12 18.20 -0.73
N VAL A 463 -8.11 19.23 0.10
CA VAL A 463 -7.80 19.14 1.53
C VAL A 463 -8.98 19.68 2.34
N ILE A 464 -9.42 18.90 3.34
CA ILE A 464 -10.46 19.30 4.28
C ILE A 464 -9.98 19.18 5.73
N ASN A 465 -10.43 20.09 6.59
CA ASN A 465 -10.11 20.07 8.01
C ASN A 465 -10.90 19.00 8.77
N LEU A 466 -10.69 18.95 10.09
CA LEU A 466 -11.37 18.05 11.02
C LEU A 466 -12.92 18.11 10.91
N PHE A 467 -13.47 19.25 10.49
CA PHE A 467 -14.90 19.53 10.38
C PHE A 467 -15.43 19.46 8.93
N ASN A 468 -14.66 18.85 8.02
CA ASN A 468 -14.98 18.70 6.61
C ASN A 468 -15.17 20.01 5.82
N GLN A 469 -14.43 21.05 6.21
CA GLN A 469 -14.37 22.31 5.48
C GLN A 469 -13.11 22.38 4.63
N ALA A 470 -13.23 22.86 3.40
CA ALA A 470 -12.10 23.04 2.50
C ALA A 470 -11.07 24.03 3.08
N ILE A 471 -9.81 23.66 3.06
CA ILE A 471 -8.70 24.45 3.60
C ILE A 471 -7.39 24.05 2.90
N SER A 472 -6.31 24.83 3.06
CA SER A 472 -4.97 24.42 2.63
C SER A 472 -4.23 23.65 3.74
N LEU A 473 -3.20 22.87 3.37
CA LEU A 473 -2.30 22.24 4.36
C LEU A 473 -1.66 23.27 5.29
N LYS A 474 -1.25 24.42 4.75
CA LYS A 474 -0.76 25.55 5.56
C LYS A 474 -1.82 26.07 6.54
N GLY A 475 -3.08 26.15 6.11
CA GLY A 475 -4.19 26.54 6.97
C GLY A 475 -4.43 25.56 8.13
N LEU A 476 -4.26 24.26 7.91
CA LEU A 476 -4.31 23.25 8.99
C LEU A 476 -3.21 23.50 10.03
N LYS A 477 -1.97 23.72 9.58
CA LYS A 477 -0.83 24.02 10.47
C LYS A 477 -1.05 25.32 11.26
N GLN A 478 -1.57 26.37 10.62
CA GLN A 478 -1.95 27.61 11.29
C GLN A 478 -3.03 27.39 12.36
N ALA A 479 -4.02 26.54 12.09
CA ALA A 479 -5.07 26.23 13.06
C ALA A 479 -4.51 25.49 14.29
N GLY A 480 -3.57 24.56 14.07
CA GLY A 480 -2.84 23.87 15.14
C GLY A 480 -1.98 24.83 15.97
N ALA A 481 -1.13 25.63 15.33
CA ALA A 481 -0.23 26.58 15.98
C ALA A 481 -0.99 27.60 16.87
N LYS A 482 -2.16 28.05 16.42
CA LYS A 482 -3.03 28.98 17.17
C LYS A 482 -3.56 28.42 18.48
N LEU A 483 -3.65 27.10 18.65
CA LEU A 483 -4.11 26.54 19.93
C LEU A 483 -3.12 26.76 21.07
N ARG A 484 -1.81 26.79 20.79
CA ARG A 484 -0.74 26.91 21.80
C ARG A 484 -0.83 25.89 22.94
N GLN A 485 -1.48 24.75 22.68
CA GLN A 485 -1.70 23.64 23.62
C GLN A 485 -0.83 22.43 23.27
N ASP A 486 0.25 22.65 22.53
CA ASP A 486 1.17 21.59 22.13
C ASP A 486 2.07 21.15 23.30
N VAL A 487 2.85 20.08 23.11
CA VAL A 487 3.74 19.52 24.16
C VAL A 487 4.92 20.45 24.46
N ILE A 488 5.28 21.30 23.49
CA ILE A 488 6.22 22.41 23.64
C ILE A 488 5.49 23.69 23.21
N ARG A 489 5.67 24.77 23.97
CA ARG A 489 5.08 26.06 23.63
C ARG A 489 5.82 26.71 22.44
N CYS A 490 5.19 26.72 21.27
CA CYS A 490 5.72 27.33 20.04
C CYS A 490 5.06 28.68 19.70
N GLY A 491 5.69 29.46 18.81
CA GLY A 491 5.13 30.68 18.26
C GLY A 491 3.92 30.45 17.35
N GLU A 492 3.21 31.51 16.96
CA GLU A 492 1.96 31.41 16.16
C GLU A 492 2.17 30.90 14.72
N ALA A 493 3.41 30.95 14.24
CA ALA A 493 3.82 30.47 12.91
C ALA A 493 4.77 29.27 13.00
N GLU A 494 4.78 28.60 14.16
CA GLU A 494 5.66 27.46 14.44
C GLU A 494 4.85 26.28 14.94
N LEU A 495 5.34 25.08 14.62
CA LEU A 495 4.84 23.83 15.14
C LEU A 495 5.96 23.08 15.85
N VAL A 496 5.59 22.14 16.72
CA VAL A 496 6.53 21.20 17.29
C VAL A 496 7.08 20.31 16.17
N TYR A 497 8.40 20.37 16.00
CA TYR A 497 9.16 19.40 15.24
C TYR A 497 9.52 18.22 16.15
N VAL A 498 9.51 17.03 15.57
CA VAL A 498 9.79 15.78 16.28
C VAL A 498 10.98 15.08 15.64
N ASP A 499 11.80 14.46 16.48
CA ASP A 499 12.82 13.54 15.99
C ASP A 499 12.12 12.31 15.41
N HIS A 500 12.31 12.07 14.10
CA HIS A 500 11.58 11.00 13.41
C HIS A 500 11.99 9.58 13.83
N ALA A 501 13.16 9.39 14.43
CA ALA A 501 13.63 8.09 14.89
C ALA A 501 12.96 7.69 16.22
N THR A 502 12.82 8.65 17.14
CA THR A 502 12.28 8.43 18.49
C THR A 502 10.81 8.82 18.63
N GLY A 503 10.31 9.70 17.76
CA GLY A 503 8.99 10.33 17.89
C GLY A 503 8.94 11.43 18.97
N LEU A 504 10.04 11.73 19.64
CA LEU A 504 10.07 12.70 20.73
C LEU A 504 10.06 14.14 20.21
N PRO A 505 9.37 15.07 20.89
CA PRO A 505 9.38 16.48 20.53
C PRO A 505 10.78 17.08 20.81
N SER A 506 11.30 17.88 19.87
CA SER A 506 12.64 18.46 20.00
C SER A 506 12.62 19.99 20.09
N ASN A 507 12.06 20.67 19.10
CA ASN A 507 12.08 22.13 18.99
C ASN A 507 10.89 22.64 18.19
N CYS A 508 10.66 23.95 18.23
CA CYS A 508 9.69 24.61 17.37
C CYS A 508 10.32 24.88 16.00
N SER A 509 9.54 24.70 14.92
CA SER A 509 9.95 24.95 13.54
C SER A 509 8.86 25.70 12.79
N LYS A 510 9.26 26.62 11.92
CA LYS A 510 8.36 27.38 11.04
C LYS A 510 7.84 26.49 9.92
N PHE A 511 6.59 26.69 9.53
CA PHE A 511 5.89 25.84 8.55
C PHE A 511 5.43 26.55 7.28
#